data_AF-A0A2Z2MIC1-F1
#
_entry.id   AF-A0A2Z2MIC1-F1
#
_cell.length_a   1.000
_cell.length_b   1.000
_cell.length_c   1.000
_cell.angle_alpha   90.00
_cell.angle_beta   90.00
_cell.angle_gamma   90.00
#
_symmetry.space_group_name_H-M   'P 1'
#
loop_
_entity.id
_entity.type
_entity.pdbx_description
1 polymer ?
#
loop_
_entity_poly.entity_id
_entity_poly.type
_entity_poly.pdbx_seq_one_letter_code
_entity_poly.pdbx_strand_id
1 'polypeptide(L)'
;MTMADWKKLLREEGYLEIPGFRIELTLDNTFMDLDYIPRIIVYDEETGKWHVLRNPIPKGKTLEENWDNAVEVLARISAGEEEPQFGEEGVAERFALALMELDR
;
A
#
# COMPACT_ATOMS: atom_id res chain seq x y z
N MET A 1 -18.04 2.93 0.45
CA MET A 1 -17.12 2.43 -0.59
C MET A 1 -17.26 0.92 -0.54
N THR A 2 -17.66 0.25 -1.62
CA THR A 2 -17.82 -1.22 -1.56
C THR A 2 -16.45 -1.90 -1.70
N MET A 3 -16.31 -3.16 -1.27
CA MET A 3 -15.10 -4.01 -1.35
C MET A 3 -14.33 -3.96 -2.69
N ALA A 4 -14.97 -3.58 -3.79
CA ALA A 4 -14.38 -3.48 -5.13
C ALA A 4 -13.86 -2.06 -5.46
N ASP A 5 -14.32 -1.02 -4.77
CA ASP A 5 -14.11 0.36 -5.17
C ASP A 5 -12.72 0.86 -4.77
N TRP A 6 -12.24 0.56 -3.55
CA TRP A 6 -10.97 1.12 -3.08
C TRP A 6 -9.77 0.52 -3.80
N LYS A 7 -9.81 -0.79 -4.09
CA LYS A 7 -8.76 -1.50 -4.84
C LYS A 7 -8.64 -0.93 -6.25
N LYS A 8 -9.78 -0.76 -6.93
CA LYS A 8 -9.85 -0.16 -8.26
C LYS A 8 -9.38 1.29 -8.25
N LEU A 9 -9.84 2.09 -7.29
CA LEU A 9 -9.45 3.49 -7.17
C LEU A 9 -7.95 3.66 -6.95
N LEU A 10 -7.38 2.93 -5.99
CA LEU A 10 -5.93 2.94 -5.75
C LEU A 10 -5.15 2.51 -7.00
N ARG A 11 -5.68 1.52 -7.72
CA ARG A 11 -5.06 0.98 -8.93
C ARG A 11 -5.08 1.94 -10.13
N GLU A 12 -6.14 2.74 -10.27
CA GLU A 12 -6.34 3.69 -11.38
C GLU A 12 -5.70 5.05 -11.08
N GLU A 13 -5.84 5.56 -9.86
CA GLU A 13 -5.37 6.89 -9.46
C GLU A 13 -3.93 6.86 -8.91
N GLY A 14 -3.43 5.69 -8.49
CA GLY A 14 -2.12 5.53 -7.88
C GLY A 14 -2.04 5.99 -6.42
N TYR A 15 -3.14 6.49 -5.85
CA TYR A 15 -3.22 6.84 -4.44
C TYR A 15 -4.61 6.57 -3.86
N LEU A 16 -4.68 6.49 -2.54
CA LEU A 16 -5.92 6.35 -1.77
C LEU A 16 -5.81 7.12 -0.47
N GLU A 17 -6.84 7.90 -0.14
CA GLU A 17 -6.96 8.56 1.15
C GLU A 17 -7.97 7.81 2.02
N ILE A 18 -7.54 7.47 3.23
CA ILE A 18 -8.34 6.77 4.23
C ILE A 18 -8.20 7.52 5.57
N PRO A 19 -9.08 7.30 6.56
CA PRO A 19 -8.96 8.00 7.83
C PRO A 19 -7.56 7.84 8.46
N GLY A 20 -6.87 8.96 8.66
CA GLY A 20 -5.54 9.02 9.28
C GLY A 20 -4.36 8.68 8.35
N PHE A 21 -4.61 8.27 7.10
CA PHE A 21 -3.55 7.85 6.18
C PHE A 21 -3.79 8.23 4.72
N ARG A 22 -2.69 8.48 4.02
CA ARG A 22 -2.66 8.50 2.54
C ARG A 22 -1.71 7.42 2.05
N ILE A 23 -2.19 6.57 1.16
CA ILE A 23 -1.44 5.47 0.56
C ILE A 23 -1.10 5.87 -0.88
N GLU A 24 0.15 5.67 -1.31
CA GLU A 24 0.56 5.85 -2.70
C GLU A 24 1.31 4.64 -3.23
N LEU A 25 1.02 4.30 -4.48
CA LEU A 25 1.78 3.36 -5.28
C LEU A 25 2.97 4.09 -5.91
N THR A 26 4.17 3.56 -5.71
CA THR A 26 5.39 4.18 -6.24
C THR A 26 6.36 3.13 -6.75
N LEU A 27 7.38 3.57 -7.48
CA LEU A 27 8.44 2.73 -7.99
C LEU A 27 9.75 3.12 -7.30
N ASP A 28 10.50 2.13 -6.86
CA ASP A 28 11.87 2.33 -6.45
C ASP A 28 12.72 2.55 -7.71
N ASN A 29 13.29 3.74 -7.87
CA ASN A 29 14.13 4.09 -9.03
C ASN A 29 15.62 3.81 -8.77
N THR A 30 15.94 2.94 -7.81
CA THR A 30 17.32 2.70 -7.35
C THR A 30 18.25 2.14 -8.43
N PHE A 31 17.72 1.59 -9.52
CA PHE A 31 18.52 1.18 -10.68
C PHE A 31 17.93 1.80 -11.95
N MET A 32 18.56 2.88 -12.41
CA MET A 32 18.06 3.82 -13.43
C MET A 32 17.60 3.21 -14.77
N ASP A 33 17.79 1.91 -15.06
CA ASP A 33 17.54 1.40 -16.42
C ASP A 33 16.94 -0.01 -16.59
N LEU A 34 16.60 -0.79 -15.53
CA LEU A 34 16.17 -2.18 -15.79
C LEU A 34 15.03 -2.73 -14.92
N ASP A 35 14.86 -2.29 -13.67
CA ASP A 35 13.94 -2.97 -12.74
C ASP A 35 13.01 -1.97 -12.02
N TYR A 36 11.77 -1.87 -12.51
CA TYR A 36 10.69 -1.21 -11.77
C TYR A 36 10.29 -2.09 -10.58
N ILE A 37 10.77 -1.73 -9.39
CA ILE A 37 10.41 -2.41 -8.14
C ILE A 37 9.20 -1.69 -7.55
N PRO A 38 8.02 -2.32 -7.49
CA PRO A 38 6.84 -1.71 -6.89
C PRO A 38 7.06 -1.47 -5.40
N ARG A 39 6.56 -0.34 -4.93
CA ARG A 39 6.61 0.11 -3.54
C ARG A 39 5.27 0.72 -3.16
N ILE A 40 4.99 0.68 -1.87
CA ILE A 40 3.87 1.39 -1.27
C ILE A 40 4.46 2.32 -0.23
N ILE A 41 4.12 3.60 -0.31
CA ILE A 41 4.41 4.60 0.73
C ILE A 41 3.12 5.03 1.38
N VAL A 42 3.20 5.29 2.68
CA VAL A 42 2.05 5.66 3.51
C VAL A 42 2.40 6.91 4.30
N TYR A 43 1.64 7.96 4.10
CA TYR A 43 1.67 9.13 4.97
C TYR A 43 0.77 8.88 6.17
N ASP A 44 1.31 9.00 7.37
CA ASP A 44 0.60 8.92 8.64
C ASP A 44 0.30 10.34 9.16
N GLU A 45 -0.98 10.69 9.24
CA GLU A 45 -1.42 12.01 9.72
C GLU A 45 -1.10 12.25 11.19
N GLU A 46 -1.06 11.19 12.02
CA GLU A 46 -0.78 11.31 13.45
C GLU A 46 0.66 11.75 13.70
N THR A 47 1.60 11.21 12.92
CA THR A 47 3.03 11.50 13.06
C THR A 47 3.54 12.56 12.08
N GLY A 48 2.77 12.86 11.03
CA GLY A 48 3.12 13.80 9.96
C GLY A 48 4.27 13.30 9.07
N LYS A 49 4.44 11.99 8.93
CA LYS A 49 5.59 11.37 8.26
C LYS A 49 5.17 10.38 7.18
N TRP A 50 6.05 10.22 6.19
CA TRP A 50 5.98 9.16 5.20
C TRP A 50 6.73 7.93 5.69
N HIS A 51 6.10 6.78 5.57
CA HIS A 51 6.65 5.47 5.86
C HIS A 51 6.63 4.60 4.61
N VAL A 52 7.63 3.74 4.46
CA VAL A 52 7.65 2.72 3.40
C VAL A 52 7.03 1.45 3.97
N LEU A 53 6.02 0.91 3.30
CA LEU A 53 5.52 -0.43 3.61
C LEU A 53 6.53 -1.45 3.08
N ARG A 54 7.19 -2.15 4.00
CA ARG A 54 8.31 -3.06 3.72
C ARG A 54 7.88 -4.49 3.38
N ASN A 55 6.58 -4.76 3.40
CA ASN A 55 6.03 -6.03 2.94
C ASN A 55 6.54 -6.34 1.52
N PRO A 56 6.94 -7.59 1.24
CA PRO A 56 7.44 -7.96 -0.07
C PRO A 56 6.31 -7.87 -1.11
N ILE A 57 6.52 -7.04 -2.14
CA ILE A 57 5.61 -6.95 -3.28
C ILE A 57 6.19 -7.77 -4.44
N PRO A 58 5.47 -8.79 -4.94
CA PRO A 58 5.92 -9.54 -6.12
C PRO A 58 6.16 -8.61 -7.32
N LYS A 59 7.24 -8.85 -8.05
CA LYS A 59 7.56 -8.08 -9.26
C LYS A 59 6.71 -8.58 -10.43
N GLY A 60 6.04 -7.65 -11.10
CA GLY A 60 5.36 -7.85 -12.38
C GLY A 60 6.29 -7.65 -13.58
N LYS A 61 5.83 -8.09 -14.75
CA LYS A 61 6.48 -7.86 -16.06
C LYS A 61 6.06 -6.52 -16.67
N THR A 62 4.94 -5.94 -16.22
CA THR A 62 4.47 -4.62 -16.64
C THR A 62 4.22 -3.73 -15.43
N LEU A 63 4.03 -2.42 -15.69
CA LEU A 63 3.62 -1.48 -14.65
C LEU A 63 2.25 -1.84 -14.08
N GLU A 64 1.32 -2.31 -14.93
CA GLU A 64 0.01 -2.78 -14.47
C GLU A 64 0.11 -3.93 -13.49
N GLU A 65 0.90 -4.96 -13.82
CA GLU A 65 1.09 -6.13 -12.96
C GLU A 65 1.75 -5.74 -11.62
N ASN A 66 2.67 -4.77 -11.64
CA ASN A 66 3.28 -4.21 -10.43
C ASN A 66 2.26 -3.56 -9.50
N TRP A 67 1.32 -2.80 -10.06
CA TRP A 67 0.24 -2.18 -9.28
C TRP A 67 -0.78 -3.20 -8.78
N ASP A 68 -1.14 -4.19 -9.60
CA ASP A 68 -2.03 -5.28 -9.17
C ASP A 68 -1.41 -6.03 -7.98
N ASN A 69 -0.10 -6.34 -8.05
CA ASN A 69 0.62 -7.00 -6.97
C ASN A 69 0.69 -6.15 -5.68
N ALA A 70 0.87 -4.83 -5.81
CA ALA A 70 0.88 -3.92 -4.66
C ALA A 70 -0.50 -3.84 -3.99
N VAL A 71 -1.56 -3.71 -4.78
CA VAL A 71 -2.95 -3.71 -4.29
C VAL A 71 -3.29 -5.04 -3.60
N GLU A 72 -2.81 -6.16 -4.14
CA GLU A 72 -3.04 -7.49 -3.54
C GLU A 72 -2.35 -7.65 -2.18
N VAL A 73 -1.16 -7.06 -1.98
CA VAL A 73 -0.53 -7.00 -0.64
C VAL A 73 -1.40 -6.24 0.36
N LEU A 74 -1.93 -5.08 -0.03
CA LEU A 74 -2.85 -4.31 0.82
C LEU A 74 -4.16 -5.06 1.08
N ALA A 75 -4.66 -5.81 0.10
CA ALA A 75 -5.85 -6.63 0.26
C ALA A 75 -5.65 -7.75 1.30
N ARG A 76 -4.51 -8.43 1.30
CA ARG A 76 -4.18 -9.43 2.34
C ARG A 76 -4.05 -8.79 3.72
N ILE A 77 -3.46 -7.60 3.81
CA ILE A 77 -3.38 -6.85 5.08
C ILE A 77 -4.79 -6.48 5.58
N SER A 78 -5.63 -5.95 4.69
CA SER A 78 -7.02 -5.61 5.00
C SER A 78 -7.84 -6.83 5.46
N ALA A 79 -7.58 -8.01 4.88
CA ALA A 79 -8.21 -9.26 5.29
C ALA A 79 -7.65 -9.85 6.62
N GLY A 80 -6.58 -9.27 7.17
CA GLY A 80 -5.89 -9.79 8.35
C GLY A 80 -5.03 -11.03 8.09
N GLU A 81 -4.71 -11.30 6.82
CA GLU A 81 -3.87 -12.44 6.39
C GLU A 81 -2.37 -12.11 6.50
N GLU A 82 -2.02 -10.83 6.51
CA GLU A 82 -0.64 -10.34 6.57
C GLU A 82 -0.56 -9.09 7.48
N GLU A 83 0.51 -8.95 8.27
CA GLU A 83 0.73 -7.75 9.09
C GLU A 83 1.53 -6.70 8.30
N PRO A 84 1.18 -5.40 8.40
CA PRO A 84 1.95 -4.34 7.75
C PRO A 84 3.30 -4.12 8.44
N GLN A 85 4.36 -3.99 7.63
CA GLN A 85 5.74 -3.88 8.08
C GLN A 85 6.29 -2.48 7.82
N PHE A 86 6.26 -1.60 8.81
CA PHE A 86 6.86 -0.25 8.70
C PHE A 86 8.24 -0.13 9.36
N GLY A 87 8.57 -1.03 10.30
CA GLY A 87 9.81 -0.98 11.08
C GLY A 87 9.80 0.05 12.21
N GLU A 88 8.64 0.63 12.51
CA GLU A 88 8.38 1.55 13.61
C GLU A 88 7.18 1.04 14.43
N GLU A 89 7.22 1.19 15.74
CA GLU A 89 6.13 0.76 16.63
C GLU A 89 4.88 1.66 16.46
N GLY A 90 3.68 1.07 16.56
CA GLY A 90 2.40 1.77 16.55
C GLY A 90 1.80 2.07 15.16
N VAL A 91 2.62 2.36 14.14
CA VAL A 91 2.11 2.68 12.78
C VAL A 91 1.40 1.48 12.16
N ALA A 92 1.98 0.27 12.31
CA ALA A 92 1.44 -0.96 11.74
C ALA A 92 0.02 -1.28 12.23
N GLU A 93 -0.21 -1.20 13.54
CA GLU A 93 -1.52 -1.50 14.14
C GLU A 93 -2.60 -0.53 13.68
N ARG A 94 -2.32 0.79 13.75
CA ARG A 94 -3.26 1.82 13.28
C ARG A 94 -3.58 1.67 11.80
N PHE A 95 -2.56 1.41 10.98
CA PHE A 95 -2.72 1.24 9.55
C PHE A 95 -3.55 0.01 9.20
N ALA A 96 -3.30 -1.12 9.85
CA ALA A 96 -4.09 -2.34 9.67
C ALA A 96 -5.57 -2.12 10.02
N LEU A 97 -5.84 -1.45 11.15
CA LEU A 97 -7.20 -1.11 11.55
C LEU A 97 -7.90 -0.20 10.52
N ALA A 98 -7.21 0.83 10.03
CA ALA A 98 -7.77 1.74 9.01
C ALA A 98 -8.08 1.02 7.69
N LEU A 99 -7.21 0.08 7.27
CA LEU A 99 -7.46 -0.75 6.08
C LEU A 99 -8.64 -1.71 6.25
N MET A 100 -8.74 -2.39 7.40
CA MET A 100 -9.84 -3.34 7.66
C MET A 100 -11.23 -2.70 7.56
N GLU A 101 -11.35 -1.41 7.89
CA GLU A 101 -12.61 -0.66 7.74
C GLU A 101 -13.02 -0.43 6.27
N LEU A 102 -12.11 -0.61 5.30
CA LEU A 102 -12.43 -0.48 3.87
C LEU A 102 -13.25 -1.66 3.33
N ASP A 103 -13.15 -2.82 3.96
CA ASP A 103 -13.82 -4.06 3.55
C ASP A 103 -15.03 -4.40 4.45
N ARG A 104 -15.39 -3.52 5.40
CA ARG A 104 -16.56 -3.65 6.30
C ARG A 104 -17.85 -3.09 5.73
#